data_AF-A0A381SN80-F1
#
_entry.id   AF-A0A381SN80-F1
#
_cell.length_a   1.000
_cell.length_b   1.000
_cell.length_c   1.000
_cell.angle_alpha   90.00
_cell.angle_beta   90.00
_cell.angle_gamma   90.00
#
_symmetry.space_group_name_H-M   'P 1'
#
loop_
_entity.id
_entity.type
_entity.pdbx_description
1 polymer ?
#
loop_
_entity_poly.entity_id
_entity_poly.type
_entity_poly.pdbx_seq_one_letter_code
_entity_poly.pdbx_strand_id
1 'polypeptide(L)'
;MNTDTADATHIKHEHPSDAKYVQIALLLAAITAAEVATYFVDVGPILIPALMVMMVVKFFYVAAWFMHLKFDSVVFTRFFVTGLILATAVYCIALTVFEFWSKG
;
A
#
# COMPACT_ATOMS: atom_id res chain seq x y z
N MET A 1 -48.19 36.76 -14.72
CA MET A 1 -48.16 35.92 -13.51
C MET A 1 -46.78 35.31 -13.47
N ASN A 2 -45.97 35.71 -12.48
CA ASN A 2 -44.57 35.31 -12.30
C ASN A 2 -44.51 34.08 -11.37
N THR A 3 -43.40 33.33 -11.46
CA THR A 3 -42.96 32.18 -10.63
C THR A 3 -43.72 30.87 -10.94
N ASP A 4 -43.08 29.73 -11.22
CA ASP A 4 -42.04 29.13 -10.40
C ASP A 4 -40.89 28.50 -11.18
N THR A 5 -39.71 28.95 -10.81
CA THR A 5 -38.41 28.29 -10.94
C THR A 5 -38.51 26.87 -10.35
N ALA A 6 -38.57 25.86 -11.19
CA ALA A 6 -38.10 24.52 -10.84
C ALA A 6 -36.70 24.40 -11.48
N ASP A 7 -35.64 25.01 -10.95
CA ASP A 7 -34.95 24.63 -9.71
C ASP A 7 -35.22 23.20 -9.22
N ALA A 8 -35.17 22.24 -10.15
CA ALA A 8 -34.69 20.91 -9.82
C ALA A 8 -33.17 20.98 -9.65
N THR A 9 -32.77 21.65 -8.56
CA THR A 9 -31.67 21.29 -7.68
C THR A 9 -30.80 20.18 -8.27
N HIS A 10 -29.64 20.57 -8.80
CA HIS A 10 -28.52 19.67 -9.03
C HIS A 10 -28.32 18.85 -7.75
N ILE A 11 -28.82 17.62 -7.72
CA ILE A 11 -28.43 16.64 -6.73
C ILE A 11 -26.97 16.36 -7.05
N LYS A 12 -26.09 17.12 -6.38
CA LYS A 12 -24.67 16.87 -6.32
C LYS A 12 -24.55 15.51 -5.66
N HIS A 13 -24.49 14.47 -6.50
CA HIS A 13 -24.09 13.15 -6.07
C HIS A 13 -22.65 13.30 -5.57
N GLU A 14 -22.49 13.66 -4.29
CA GLU A 14 -21.27 13.41 -3.54
C GLU A 14 -21.05 11.91 -3.65
N HIS A 15 -20.12 11.51 -4.51
CA HIS A 15 -19.63 10.15 -4.65
C HIS A 15 -18.59 9.97 -3.53
N PRO A 16 -18.98 9.54 -2.31
CA PRO A 16 -18.12 9.57 -1.15
C PRO A 16 -17.45 8.20 -1.08
N SER A 17 -16.40 8.02 -1.87
CA SER A 17 -15.56 6.81 -1.80
C SER A 17 -14.17 7.09 -2.37
N ASP A 18 -14.09 7.78 -3.51
CA ASP A 18 -12.87 7.82 -4.32
C ASP A 18 -11.81 8.78 -3.79
N ALA A 19 -12.24 9.87 -3.14
CA ALA A 19 -11.34 10.92 -2.65
C ALA A 19 -10.33 10.42 -1.62
N LYS A 20 -10.69 9.41 -0.80
CA LYS A 20 -9.77 8.83 0.18
C LYS A 20 -8.69 7.99 -0.47
N TYR A 21 -9.05 7.14 -1.44
CA TYR A 21 -8.07 6.36 -2.20
C TYR A 21 -7.07 7.25 -2.94
N VAL A 22 -7.54 8.35 -3.55
CA VAL A 22 -6.66 9.33 -4.21
C VAL A 22 -5.71 10.00 -3.21
N GLN A 23 -6.18 10.33 -2.00
CA GLN A 23 -5.32 10.90 -0.95
C GLN A 23 -4.22 9.93 -0.52
N ILE A 24 -4.53 8.64 -0.41
CA ILE A 24 -3.54 7.60 -0.05
C ILE A 24 -2.59 7.37 -1.22
N ALA A 25 -3.08 7.35 -2.45
CA ALA A 25 -2.25 7.28 -3.66
C ALA A 25 -1.21 8.40 -3.68
N LEU A 26 -1.63 9.63 -3.38
CA LEU A 26 -0.73 10.79 -3.29
C LEU A 26 0.28 10.65 -2.14
N LEU A 27 -0.13 10.10 -0.99
CA LEU A 27 0.80 9.82 0.11
C LEU A 27 1.87 8.78 -0.30
N LEU A 28 1.48 7.68 -0.95
CA LEU A 28 2.46 6.70 -1.46
C LEU A 28 3.36 7.30 -2.53
N ALA A 29 2.82 8.14 -3.41
CA ALA A 29 3.59 8.84 -4.42
C ALA A 29 4.61 9.77 -3.76
N ALA A 30 4.24 10.51 -2.72
CA ALA A 30 5.13 11.37 -1.96
C ALA A 30 6.24 10.57 -1.23
N ILE A 31 5.88 9.46 -0.59
CA ILE A 31 6.85 8.53 0.03
C ILE A 31 7.83 8.00 -1.03
N THR A 32 7.34 7.72 -2.24
CA THR A 32 8.18 7.25 -3.36
C THR A 32 9.07 8.34 -3.94
N ALA A 33 8.57 9.56 -4.08
CA ALA A 33 9.38 10.70 -4.47
C ALA A 33 10.47 10.99 -3.42
N ALA A 34 10.14 10.90 -2.13
CA ALA A 34 11.11 11.04 -1.05
C ALA A 34 12.18 9.94 -1.11
N GLU A 35 11.80 8.67 -1.32
CA GLU A 35 12.75 7.58 -1.53
C GLU A 35 13.68 7.86 -2.72
N VAL A 36 13.11 8.24 -3.86
CA VAL A 36 13.89 8.56 -5.06
C VAL A 36 14.85 9.71 -4.80
N ALA A 37 14.41 10.73 -4.07
CA ALA A 37 15.26 11.84 -3.65
C ALA A 37 16.44 11.38 -2.78
N THR A 38 16.27 10.38 -1.92
CA THR A 38 17.39 9.83 -1.12
C THR A 38 18.45 9.12 -1.95
N TYR A 39 18.19 8.74 -3.20
CA TYR A 39 19.26 8.26 -4.10
C TYR A 39 20.12 9.40 -4.65
N PHE A 40 19.61 10.64 -4.68
CA PHE A 40 20.34 11.81 -5.15
C PHE A 40 21.18 12.48 -4.06
N VAL A 41 20.92 12.15 -2.79
CA VAL A 41 21.67 12.67 -1.64
C VAL A 41 22.35 11.50 -0.94
N ASP A 42 23.67 11.53 -0.78
CA ASP A 42 24.40 10.41 -0.17
C ASP A 42 24.13 10.35 1.35
N VAL A 43 23.12 9.58 1.74
CA VAL A 43 22.67 9.43 3.13
C VAL A 43 23.49 8.37 3.91
N GLY A 44 24.58 7.88 3.34
CA GLY A 44 25.51 6.96 4.01
C GLY A 44 24.96 5.54 4.21
N PRO A 45 25.58 4.71 5.08
CA PRO A 45 25.30 3.27 5.20
C PRO A 45 23.87 2.91 5.64
N ILE A 46 23.14 3.88 6.20
CA ILE A 46 21.77 3.70 6.69
C ILE A 46 20.73 3.66 5.54
N LEU A 47 21.14 4.02 4.33
CA LEU A 47 20.30 3.96 3.13
C LEU A 47 19.70 2.57 2.91
N ILE A 48 20.52 1.53 2.87
CA ILE A 48 20.09 0.15 2.57
C ILE A 48 18.97 -0.31 3.53
N PRO A 49 19.11 -0.25 4.87
CA PRO A 49 18.04 -0.66 5.76
C PRO A 49 16.82 0.27 5.70
N ALA A 50 17.01 1.58 5.51
CA ALA A 50 15.89 2.52 5.38
C ALA A 50 15.04 2.24 4.12
N LEU A 51 15.69 1.94 3.00
CA LEU A 51 15.03 1.57 1.73
C LEU A 51 14.26 0.24 1.86
N MET A 52 14.84 -0.75 2.55
CA MET A 52 14.17 -2.01 2.84
C MET A 52 12.89 -1.81 3.66
N VAL A 53 12.93 -0.96 4.70
CA VAL A 53 11.75 -0.64 5.51
C VAL A 53 10.71 0.11 4.67
N MET A 54 11.13 1.08 3.85
CA MET A 54 10.24 1.81 2.94
C MET A 54 9.51 0.89 1.96
N MET A 55 10.20 -0.10 1.39
CA MET A 55 9.58 -1.11 0.52
C MET A 55 8.47 -1.89 1.23
N VAL A 56 8.73 -2.38 2.43
CA VAL A 56 7.76 -3.13 3.23
C VAL A 56 6.55 -2.25 3.55
N VAL A 57 6.78 -1.02 4.01
CA VAL A 57 5.70 -0.07 4.34
C VAL A 57 4.82 0.21 3.13
N LYS A 58 5.41 0.48 1.96
CA LYS A 58 4.65 0.71 0.72
C LYS A 58 3.84 -0.51 0.33
N PHE A 59 4.43 -1.70 0.40
CA PHE A 59 3.74 -2.94 0.10
C PHE A 59 2.47 -3.10 0.94
N PHE A 60 2.57 -2.89 2.26
CA PHE A 60 1.40 -2.96 3.15
C PHE A 60 0.37 -1.87 2.85
N TYR A 61 0.81 -0.66 2.54
CA TYR A 61 -0.08 0.45 2.18
C TYR A 61 -0.84 0.19 0.88
N VAL A 62 -0.17 -0.34 -0.16
CA VAL A 62 -0.81 -0.77 -1.41
C VAL A 62 -1.81 -1.90 -1.13
N ALA A 63 -1.41 -2.93 -0.38
CA ALA A 63 -2.27 -4.06 -0.06
C ALA A 63 -3.53 -3.63 0.72
N ALA A 64 -3.37 -2.78 1.75
CA ALA A 64 -4.48 -2.34 2.58
C ALA A 64 -5.48 -1.44 1.82
N TRP A 65 -4.98 -0.53 0.98
CA TRP A 65 -5.82 0.53 0.40
C TRP A 65 -6.11 0.34 -1.09
N PHE A 66 -5.12 -0.02 -1.92
CA PHE A 66 -5.33 -0.19 -3.37
C PHE A 66 -5.91 -1.57 -3.73
N MET A 67 -5.64 -2.59 -2.91
CA MET A 67 -6.27 -3.91 -3.06
C MET A 67 -7.67 -3.97 -2.44
N HIS A 68 -8.20 -2.85 -1.94
CA HIS A 68 -9.50 -2.71 -1.25
C HIS A 68 -9.67 -3.55 0.03
N LEU A 69 -8.64 -4.23 0.54
CA LEU A 69 -8.70 -5.07 1.74
C LEU A 69 -9.26 -4.37 2.99
N LYS A 70 -9.00 -3.07 3.15
CA LYS A 70 -9.53 -2.26 4.26
C LYS A 70 -11.04 -2.02 4.17
N PHE A 71 -11.60 -2.04 2.97
CA PHE A 71 -13.00 -1.74 2.68
C PHE A 71 -13.82 -2.98 2.30
N ASP A 72 -13.15 -4.09 2.00
CA ASP A 72 -13.77 -5.39 1.75
C ASP A 72 -13.84 -6.24 3.03
N SER A 73 -14.55 -7.36 2.96
CA SER A 73 -14.72 -8.30 4.06
C SER A 73 -13.38 -8.83 4.59
N VAL A 74 -13.31 -9.04 5.91
CA VAL A 74 -12.14 -9.55 6.65
C VAL A 74 -11.60 -10.88 6.08
N VAL A 75 -12.42 -11.59 5.28
CA VAL A 75 -12.08 -12.81 4.57
C VAL A 75 -10.92 -12.58 3.59
N PHE A 76 -10.99 -11.55 2.73
CA PHE A 76 -9.90 -11.28 1.76
C PHE A 76 -8.60 -10.87 2.46
N THR A 77 -8.70 -10.09 3.54
CA THR A 77 -7.53 -9.72 4.35
C THR A 77 -6.89 -10.97 4.94
N ARG A 78 -7.70 -11.92 5.43
CA ARG A 78 -7.20 -13.17 6.00
C ARG A 78 -6.56 -14.08 4.96
N PHE A 79 -7.12 -14.19 3.75
CA PHE A 79 -6.51 -14.95 2.64
C PHE A 79 -5.16 -14.36 2.20
N PHE A 80 -5.06 -13.03 2.12
CA PHE A 80 -3.80 -12.38 1.78
C PHE A 80 -2.74 -12.61 2.87
N VAL A 81 -3.10 -12.46 4.14
CA VAL A 81 -2.19 -12.68 5.26
C VAL A 81 -1.77 -14.15 5.37
N THR A 82 -2.67 -15.11 5.17
CA THR A 82 -2.27 -16.54 5.13
C THR A 82 -1.35 -16.84 3.96
N GLY A 83 -1.59 -16.24 2.79
CA GLY A 83 -0.68 -16.32 1.64
C GLY A 83 0.71 -15.73 1.94
N LEU A 84 0.77 -14.58 2.60
CA LEU A 84 2.02 -13.94 3.02
C LEU A 84 2.80 -14.81 4.02
N ILE A 85 2.11 -15.34 5.04
CA ILE A 85 2.71 -16.26 6.03
C ILE A 85 3.23 -17.52 5.33
N LEU A 86 2.45 -18.10 4.42
CA LEU A 86 2.84 -19.28 3.67
C LEU A 86 4.07 -19.00 2.80
N ALA A 87 4.10 -17.86 2.09
CA ALA A 87 5.24 -17.46 1.26
C ALA A 87 6.52 -17.29 2.11
N THR A 88 6.42 -16.61 3.27
CA THR A 88 7.53 -16.48 4.20
C THR A 88 7.99 -17.84 4.73
N ALA A 89 7.05 -18.71 5.11
CA ALA A 89 7.38 -20.05 5.60
C ALA A 89 8.09 -20.90 4.55
N VAL A 90 7.57 -20.95 3.32
CA VAL A 90 8.18 -21.67 2.19
C VAL A 90 9.56 -21.12 1.89
N TYR A 91 9.75 -19.81 1.90
CA TYR A 91 11.05 -19.17 1.71
C TYR A 91 12.05 -19.56 2.82
N CYS A 92 11.64 -19.51 4.09
CA CYS A 92 12.47 -19.97 5.20
C CYS A 92 12.85 -21.44 5.06
N ILE A 93 11.87 -22.30 4.74
CA ILE A 93 12.10 -23.73 4.51
C ILE A 93 13.13 -23.93 3.40
N ALA A 94 12.95 -23.26 2.26
CA ALA A 94 13.89 -23.31 1.14
C ALA A 94 15.31 -22.90 1.58
N LEU A 95 15.47 -21.82 2.34
CA LEU A 95 16.78 -21.40 2.87
C LEU A 95 17.43 -22.47 3.78
N THR A 96 16.65 -23.14 4.63
CA THR A 96 17.14 -24.27 5.43
C THR A 96 17.52 -25.48 4.57
N VAL A 97 16.71 -25.82 3.54
CA VAL A 97 16.98 -26.93 2.62
C VAL A 97 18.23 -26.67 1.78
N PHE A 98 18.46 -25.42 1.37
CA PHE A 98 19.67 -25.02 0.65
C PHE A 98 20.94 -25.00 1.53
N GLU A 99 20.87 -25.48 2.78
CA GLU A 99 22.02 -25.56 3.68
C GLU A 99 22.76 -24.21 3.84
N PHE A 100 22.06 -23.08 3.72
CA PHE A 100 22.64 -21.75 3.90
C PHE A 100 23.29 -21.57 5.29
N TRP A 101 22.92 -22.43 6.24
CA TRP A 101 23.46 -22.49 7.59
C TRP A 101 24.65 -23.46 7.78
N SER A 102 24.93 -24.34 6.81
CA SER A 102 25.88 -25.46 6.94
C SER A 102 27.23 -25.20 6.23
N LYS A 103 27.34 -24.12 5.46
CA LYS A 103 28.61 -23.65 4.90
C LYS A 103 28.89 -22.20 5.26
N GLY A 104 29.38 -22.04 6.49
CA GLY A 104 30.33 -21.01 6.91
C GLY A 104 31.60 -21.70 7.37
#